data_AF-A0A4Y2ND95-F1
#
_entry.id   AF-A0A4Y2ND95-F1
#
_cell.length_a   1.000
_cell.length_b   1.000
_cell.length_c   1.000
_cell.angle_alpha   90.00
_cell.angle_beta   90.00
_cell.angle_gamma   90.00
#
_symmetry.space_group_name_H-M   'P 1'
#
loop_
_entity.id
_entity.type
_entity.pdbx_description
1 polymer ?
#
loop_
_entity_poly.entity_id
_entity_poly.type
_entity_poly.pdbx_seq_one_letter_code
_entity_poly.pdbx_strand_id
1 'polypeptide(L)'
;MPFAENIRGRNWEYQHDNAPIHTSNATKNYLNSKSVTVLEFPPMSPELNPIENVWCIMSRKVYENGGQFYSVNVLKTAIESAWYNLEPEILQILNMSMGNRVYDVILQNGKTLNY
;
A
#
# COMPACT_ATOMS: atom_id res chain seq x y z
N MET A 1 -2.33 -3.43 16.88
CA MET A 1 -1.76 -2.17 16.35
C MET A 1 -2.70 -1.04 16.72
N PRO A 2 -2.33 -0.14 17.66
CA PRO A 2 -3.29 0.76 18.32
C PRO A 2 -4.10 1.64 17.35
N PHE A 3 -3.45 2.10 16.27
CA PHE A 3 -4.10 2.93 15.26
C PHE A 3 -5.19 2.19 14.47
N ALA A 4 -4.94 0.95 14.06
CA ALA A 4 -5.90 0.15 13.29
C ALA A 4 -7.11 -0.25 14.15
N GLU A 5 -6.86 -0.59 15.41
CA GLU A 5 -7.91 -0.93 16.38
C GLU A 5 -8.87 0.23 16.65
N ASN A 6 -8.35 1.46 16.69
CA ASN A 6 -9.15 2.67 16.86
C ASN A 6 -10.04 3.03 15.66
N ILE A 7 -9.74 2.51 14.46
CA ILE A 7 -10.45 2.88 13.22
C ILE A 7 -11.41 1.77 12.76
N ARG A 8 -10.99 0.51 12.84
CA ARG A 8 -11.75 -0.65 12.30
C ARG A 8 -12.17 -1.66 13.39
N GLY A 9 -11.92 -1.35 14.67
CA GLY A 9 -12.11 -2.31 15.75
C GLY A 9 -11.15 -3.49 15.62
N ARG A 10 -11.59 -4.71 15.94
CA ARG A 10 -10.76 -5.93 15.81
C ARG A 10 -10.82 -6.60 14.42
N ASN A 11 -11.63 -6.08 13.50
CA ASN A 11 -11.88 -6.68 12.19
C ASN A 11 -11.02 -6.02 11.10
N TRP A 12 -9.70 -6.14 11.24
CA TRP A 12 -8.74 -5.68 10.23
C TRP A 12 -7.66 -6.73 10.01
N GLU A 13 -7.12 -6.75 8.81
CA GLU A 13 -5.99 -7.60 8.44
C GLU A 13 -4.86 -6.70 7.92
N TYR A 14 -3.62 -7.11 8.19
CA TYR A 14 -2.44 -6.43 7.72
C TYR A 14 -2.00 -7.00 6.37
N GLN A 15 -1.99 -6.16 5.35
CA GLN A 15 -1.43 -6.50 4.05
C GLN A 15 0.01 -5.98 3.96
N HIS A 16 0.92 -6.84 3.49
CA HIS A 16 2.27 -6.50 3.07
C HIS A 16 2.73 -7.47 1.98
N ASP A 17 3.77 -7.13 1.23
CA ASP A 17 4.30 -8.02 0.19
C ASP A 17 5.10 -9.20 0.79
N ASN A 18 5.47 -10.14 -0.08
CA ASN A 18 6.19 -11.35 0.29
C ASN A 18 7.73 -11.19 0.26
N ALA A 19 8.29 -9.99 0.37
CA ALA A 19 9.74 -9.81 0.42
C ALA A 19 10.37 -10.64 1.55
N PRO A 20 11.62 -11.14 1.40
CA PRO A 20 12.24 -12.02 2.39
C PRO A 20 12.29 -11.46 3.81
N ILE A 21 12.47 -10.14 3.95
CA ILE A 21 12.45 -9.46 5.25
C ILE A 21 11.08 -9.53 5.95
N HIS A 22 10.01 -9.51 5.16
CA HIS A 22 8.63 -9.54 5.61
C HIS A 22 8.17 -10.96 5.97
N THR A 23 8.70 -11.97 5.29
CA THR A 23 8.37 -13.39 5.52
C THR A 23 9.31 -14.10 6.50
N SER A 24 10.32 -13.39 7.00
CA SER A 24 11.28 -13.91 8.00
C SER A 24 10.60 -14.34 9.30
N ASN A 25 11.18 -15.32 10.01
CA ASN A 25 10.68 -15.77 11.31
C ASN A 25 10.64 -14.64 12.34
N ALA A 26 11.61 -13.72 12.30
CA ALA A 26 11.64 -12.57 13.18
C ALA A 26 10.40 -11.67 12.99
N THR A 27 10.07 -11.33 11.75
CA THR A 27 8.90 -10.50 11.42
C THR A 27 7.60 -11.23 11.75
N LYS A 28 7.47 -12.52 11.41
CA LYS A 28 6.29 -13.33 11.74
C LYS A 28 6.06 -13.41 13.25
N ASN A 29 7.11 -13.67 14.03
CA ASN A 29 7.04 -13.72 15.49
C ASN A 29 6.65 -12.37 16.09
N TYR A 30 7.19 -11.26 15.55
CA TYR A 30 6.82 -9.92 15.97
C TYR A 30 5.33 -9.63 15.72
N LEU A 31 4.83 -9.87 14.50
CA LEU A 31 3.42 -9.64 14.17
C LEU A 31 2.48 -10.50 15.02
N ASN A 32 2.82 -11.78 15.23
CA ASN A 32 2.08 -12.68 16.11
C ASN A 32 2.05 -12.18 17.57
N SER A 33 3.19 -11.69 18.10
CA SER A 33 3.27 -11.11 19.45
C SER A 33 2.40 -9.85 19.63
N LYS A 34 2.03 -9.20 18.53
CA LYS A 34 1.13 -8.04 18.48
C LYS A 34 -0.31 -8.41 18.12
N SER A 35 -0.62 -9.71 18.04
CA SER A 35 -1.92 -10.24 17.63
C SER A 35 -2.40 -9.65 16.30
N VAL A 36 -1.47 -9.48 15.35
CA VAL A 36 -1.77 -8.96 14.01
C VAL A 36 -2.04 -10.12 13.07
N THR A 37 -3.26 -10.18 12.53
CA THR A 37 -3.59 -11.08 11.43
C THR A 37 -3.00 -10.52 10.15
N VAL A 38 -2.21 -11.33 9.44
CA VAL A 38 -1.65 -10.98 8.14
C VAL A 38 -2.52 -11.56 7.04
N LEU A 39 -2.90 -10.74 6.06
CA LEU A 39 -3.61 -11.18 4.87
C LEU A 39 -2.66 -12.01 4.00
N GLU A 40 -3.09 -13.21 3.61
CA GLU A 40 -2.33 -14.01 2.65
C GLU A 40 -2.32 -13.32 1.29
N PHE A 41 -1.12 -13.11 0.73
CA PHE A 41 -0.93 -12.34 -0.49
C PHE A 41 -0.16 -13.17 -1.52
N PRO A 42 -0.57 -13.21 -2.80
CA PRO A 42 0.16 -13.95 -3.82
C PRO A 42 1.53 -13.33 -4.10
N PRO A 43 2.57 -14.15 -4.34
CA PRO A 43 3.89 -13.64 -4.71
C PRO A 43 3.83 -12.96 -6.09
N MET A 44 4.65 -11.92 -6.28
CA MET A 44 4.80 -11.22 -7.57
C MET A 44 3.50 -10.58 -8.11
N SER A 45 2.62 -10.11 -7.21
CA SER A 45 1.37 -9.43 -7.58
C SER A 45 1.32 -7.96 -7.15
N PRO A 46 2.20 -7.08 -7.68
CA PRO A 46 2.14 -5.65 -7.37
C PRO A 46 0.81 -5.01 -7.78
N GLU A 47 0.13 -5.53 -8.80
CA GLU A 47 -1.18 -5.08 -9.26
C GLU A 47 -2.28 -5.20 -8.20
N LEU A 48 -2.11 -6.13 -7.24
CA LEU A 48 -2.99 -6.35 -6.10
C LEU A 48 -2.57 -5.56 -4.85
N ASN A 49 -1.52 -4.73 -4.94
CA ASN A 49 -1.08 -3.91 -3.82
C ASN A 49 -1.56 -2.46 -4.01
N PRO A 50 -2.64 -2.03 -3.33
CA PRO A 50 -3.20 -0.71 -3.57
C PRO A 50 -2.23 0.43 -3.22
N ILE A 51 -1.24 0.19 -2.33
CA ILE A 51 -0.24 1.19 -1.95
C ILE A 51 0.66 1.61 -3.12
N GLU A 52 0.89 0.73 -4.11
CA GLU A 52 1.69 1.06 -5.30
C GLU A 52 1.05 2.19 -6.10
N ASN A 53 -0.29 2.20 -6.21
CA ASN A 53 -1.01 3.30 -6.86
C ASN A 53 -0.88 4.60 -6.04
N VAL A 54 -0.92 4.51 -4.71
CA VAL A 54 -0.73 5.67 -3.83
C VAL A 54 0.66 6.26 -4.03
N TRP A 55 1.71 5.44 -4.10
CA TRP A 55 3.06 5.89 -4.41
C TRP A 55 3.18 6.53 -5.81
N CYS A 56 2.49 5.96 -6.81
CA CYS A 56 2.43 6.54 -8.15
C CYS A 56 1.76 7.93 -8.14
N ILE A 57 0.62 8.09 -7.47
CA ILE A 57 -0.08 9.37 -7.33
C ILE A 57 0.78 10.39 -6.58
N MET A 58 1.36 9.99 -5.45
CA MET A 58 2.22 10.84 -4.65
C MET A 58 3.45 11.31 -5.42
N SER A 59 4.14 10.40 -6.13
CA SER A 59 5.33 10.77 -6.91
C SER A 59 4.98 11.76 -8.02
N ARG A 60 3.87 11.55 -8.74
CA ARG A 60 3.37 12.53 -9.72
C ARG A 60 3.09 13.88 -9.10
N LYS A 61 2.54 13.92 -7.88
CA LYS A 61 2.24 15.17 -7.18
C LYS A 61 3.50 15.88 -6.69
N VAL A 62 4.46 15.13 -6.16
CA VAL A 62 5.74 15.66 -5.67
C VAL A 62 6.56 16.26 -6.82
N TYR A 63 6.58 15.61 -7.99
CA TYR A 63 7.34 16.05 -9.17
C TYR A 63 6.50 16.83 -10.19
N GLU A 64 5.30 17.28 -9.80
CA GLU A 64 4.41 18.06 -10.66
C GLU A 64 5.15 19.30 -11.21
N ASN A 65 4.85 19.66 -12.47
CA ASN A 65 5.52 20.77 -13.18
C ASN A 65 7.04 20.66 -13.29
N GLY A 66 7.60 19.44 -13.19
CA GLY A 66 9.04 19.20 -13.33
C GLY A 66 9.85 19.59 -12.10
N GLY A 67 9.22 19.56 -10.90
CA GLY A 67 9.86 19.90 -9.64
C GLY A 67 11.20 19.20 -9.44
N GLN A 68 12.21 19.93 -8.97
CA GLN A 68 13.53 19.40 -8.62
C GLN A 68 13.85 19.75 -7.17
N PHE A 69 14.50 18.83 -6.46
CA PHE A 69 14.79 18.98 -5.04
C PHE A 69 16.29 18.90 -4.80
N TYR A 70 16.84 19.96 -4.21
CA TYR A 70 18.30 20.09 -3.97
C TYR A 70 18.71 19.72 -2.54
N SER A 71 17.77 19.25 -1.71
CA SER A 71 18.08 18.68 -0.40
C SER A 71 17.02 17.67 0.02
N VAL A 72 17.44 16.72 0.87
CA VAL A 72 16.55 15.73 1.48
C VAL A 72 15.43 16.39 2.27
N ASN A 73 15.70 17.51 2.95
CA ASN A 73 14.69 18.20 3.76
C ASN A 73 13.57 18.78 2.90
N VAL A 74 13.90 19.45 1.79
CA VAL A 74 12.89 20.01 0.88
C VAL A 74 12.07 18.88 0.24
N LEU A 75 12.72 17.78 -0.16
CA LEU A 75 12.01 16.61 -0.69
C LEU A 75 11.04 16.00 0.35
N LYS A 76 11.47 15.86 1.61
CA LYS A 76 10.61 15.37 2.70
C LYS A 76 9.38 16.25 2.89
N THR A 77 9.56 17.57 2.96
CA THR A 77 8.44 18.52 3.09
C THR A 77 7.48 18.43 1.90
N ALA A 78 7.99 18.23 0.68
CA ALA A 78 7.14 18.04 -0.50
C ALA A 78 6.34 16.72 -0.43
N ILE A 79 6.97 15.62 0.00
CA ILE A 79 6.30 14.33 0.20
C ILE A 79 5.22 14.43 1.27
N GLU A 80 5.51 15.05 2.41
CA GLU A 80 4.55 15.27 3.49
C GLU A 80 3.37 16.13 3.00
N SER A 81 3.64 17.22 2.29
CA SER A 81 2.61 18.06 1.69
C SER A 81 1.73 17.27 0.70
N ALA A 82 2.33 16.45 -0.17
CA ALA A 82 1.58 15.61 -1.10
C ALA A 82 0.70 14.59 -0.36
N TRP A 83 1.19 14.02 0.74
CA TRP A 83 0.42 13.09 1.57
C TRP A 83 -0.76 13.77 2.28
N TYR A 84 -0.54 14.91 2.93
CA TYR A 84 -1.60 15.62 3.67
C TYR A 84 -2.68 16.20 2.76
N ASN A 85 -2.35 16.50 1.49
CA ASN A 85 -3.30 16.97 0.49
C ASN A 85 -3.92 15.81 -0.33
N LEU A 86 -3.59 14.56 -0.05
CA LEU A 86 -4.20 13.42 -0.74
C LEU A 86 -5.65 13.29 -0.29
N GLU A 87 -6.57 13.37 -1.25
CA GLU A 87 -8.00 13.26 -0.98
C GLU A 87 -8.35 11.85 -0.46
N PRO A 88 -9.05 11.73 0.68
CA PRO A 88 -9.44 10.42 1.23
C PRO A 88 -10.27 9.57 0.25
N GLU A 89 -11.01 10.21 -0.66
CA GLU A 89 -11.81 9.54 -1.69
C GLU A 89 -10.96 8.73 -2.67
N ILE A 90 -9.73 9.18 -2.96
CA ILE A 90 -8.77 8.41 -3.77
C ILE A 90 -8.45 7.07 -3.09
N LEU A 91 -8.22 7.08 -1.76
CA LEU A 91 -7.95 5.85 -1.01
C LEU A 91 -9.15 4.91 -1.00
N GLN A 92 -10.37 5.46 -0.93
CA GLN A 92 -11.61 4.67 -0.99
C GLN A 92 -11.79 4.03 -2.36
N ILE A 93 -11.58 4.77 -3.45
CA ILE A 93 -11.66 4.27 -4.83
C ILE A 93 -10.64 3.14 -5.05
N LEU A 94 -9.39 3.33 -4.62
CA LEU A 94 -8.35 2.30 -4.74
C LEU A 94 -8.74 1.03 -3.98
N ASN A 95 -9.24 1.17 -2.75
CA ASN A 95 -9.71 0.05 -1.94
C ASN A 95 -10.92 -0.66 -2.57
N MET A 96 -11.89 0.08 -3.10
CA MET A 96 -13.05 -0.49 -3.79
C MET A 96 -12.66 -1.21 -5.09
N SER A 97 -11.61 -0.75 -5.77
CA SER A 97 -11.13 -1.39 -7.01
C SER A 97 -10.53 -2.78 -6.79
N MET A 98 -10.10 -3.10 -5.57
CA MET A 98 -9.42 -4.37 -5.25
C MET A 98 -10.23 -5.61 -5.63
N GLY A 99 -11.56 -5.59 -5.44
CA GLY A 99 -12.43 -6.70 -5.82
C GLY A 99 -12.37 -6.98 -7.32
N ASN A 100 -12.42 -5.93 -8.15
CA ASN A 100 -12.31 -6.04 -9.59
C ASN A 100 -10.91 -6.50 -10.03
N ARG A 101 -9.85 -5.99 -9.40
CA ARG A 101 -8.47 -6.40 -9.70
C ARG A 101 -8.25 -7.88 -9.45
N VAL A 102 -8.73 -8.39 -8.30
CA VAL A 102 -8.66 -9.83 -7.98
C VAL A 102 -9.44 -10.65 -9.00
N TYR A 103 -10.65 -10.20 -9.37
CA TYR A 103 -11.45 -10.86 -10.40
C TYR A 103 -10.73 -10.92 -11.76
N ASP A 104 -10.10 -9.81 -12.17
CA ASP A 104 -9.35 -9.73 -13.42
C ASP A 104 -8.12 -10.65 -13.40
N VAL A 105 -7.40 -10.76 -12.27
CA VAL A 105 -6.26 -11.70 -12.13
C VAL A 105 -6.74 -13.14 -12.30
N ILE A 106 -7.89 -13.49 -11.71
CA ILE A 106 -8.50 -14.82 -11.85
C ILE A 106 -8.85 -15.09 -13.31
N LEU A 107 -9.52 -14.15 -14.00
CA LEU A 107 -9.85 -14.28 -15.42
C LEU A 107 -8.61 -14.45 -16.31
N GLN A 108 -7.50 -13.79 -15.97
CA GLN A 108 -6.25 -13.91 -16.69
C GLN A 108 -5.40 -15.11 -16.27
N ASN A 109 -5.91 -16.00 -15.42
CA ASN A 109 -5.21 -17.18 -14.89
C ASN A 109 -3.87 -16.81 -14.21
N GLY A 110 -3.87 -15.74 -13.41
CA GLY A 110 -2.68 -15.31 -12.66
C GLY A 110 -1.62 -14.57 -13.48
N LYS A 111 -1.94 -14.16 -14.71
CA LYS A 111 -1.06 -13.29 -15.51
C LYS A 111 -1.14 -11.83 -15.04
N THR A 112 -0.07 -11.09 -15.34
CA THR A 112 0.08 -9.68 -14.99
C THR A 112 -1.00 -8.81 -15.64
N LEU A 113 -1.57 -7.89 -14.86
CA LEU A 113 -2.52 -6.89 -15.32
C LEU A 113 -1.81 -5.58 -15.60
N ASN A 114 -2.21 -4.88 -16.66
CA ASN A 114 -1.74 -3.52 -16.96
C ASN A 114 -2.73 -2.51 -16.37
N TYR A 115 -2.43 -1.97 -15.18
CA TYR A 115 -3.15 -0.87 -14.55
C TYR A 115 -2.29 0.39 -14.44
#